data_AF-A0A292S510-F1
#
_entry.id   AF-A0A292S510-F1
#
_cell.length_a   1.000
_cell.length_b   1.000
_cell.length_c   1.000
_cell.angle_alpha   90.00
_cell.angle_beta   90.00
_cell.angle_gamma   90.00
#
_symmetry.space_group_name_H-M   'P 1'
#
loop_
_entity.id
_entity.type
_entity.pdbx_description
1 polymer ?
#
loop_
_entity_poly.entity_id
_entity_poly.type
_entity_poly.pdbx_seq_one_letter_code
_entity_poly.pdbx_strand_id
1 'polypeptide(L)'
;GGDGMEENTNTNLWDSIQVDMSAEFDKVKVTLGELKSIEEGLIVDLCSVYDNKVSLKVGGKVVAAGELVIINDRFGVRIEKVNDSSSSEPADEHTEAAPDDEAPAEDFDYSDFEVEENQ
;
A
#
# COMPACT_ATOMS: atom_id res chain seq x y z
N GLY A 1 47.57 31.93 -14.71
CA GLY A 1 47.98 30.84 -13.82
C GLY A 1 47.11 30.92 -12.60
N GLY A 2 46.48 29.79 -12.27
CA GLY A 2 45.50 29.66 -11.20
C GLY A 2 44.06 29.63 -11.71
N ASP A 3 43.20 28.66 -11.42
CA ASP A 3 43.26 27.26 -10.96
C ASP A 3 41.82 26.90 -10.58
N GLY A 4 41.37 25.72 -11.02
CA GLY A 4 40.31 24.97 -10.36
C GLY A 4 38.92 25.62 -10.30
N MET A 5 38.22 25.65 -11.44
CA MET A 5 36.76 25.59 -11.39
C MET A 5 36.40 24.24 -10.75
N GLU A 6 36.05 24.24 -9.46
CA GLU A 6 35.40 23.10 -8.82
C GLU A 6 34.01 22.97 -9.42
N GLU A 7 33.93 22.22 -10.52
CA GLU A 7 32.66 21.88 -11.15
C GLU A 7 31.81 21.08 -10.15
N ASN A 8 30.61 21.58 -9.90
CA ASN A 8 29.56 20.95 -9.10
C ASN A 8 29.36 19.46 -9.46
N THR A 9 30.06 18.56 -8.75
CA THR A 9 29.91 17.11 -8.87
C THR A 9 28.71 16.56 -8.10
N ASN A 10 27.95 17.43 -7.43
CA ASN A 10 26.90 17.03 -6.48
C ASN A 10 25.55 16.68 -7.15
N THR A 11 25.43 16.82 -8.47
CA THR A 11 24.13 16.71 -9.16
C THR A 11 23.74 15.27 -9.52
N ASN A 12 24.66 14.30 -9.49
CA ASN A 12 24.43 12.97 -10.10
C ASN A 12 24.21 11.82 -9.12
N LEU A 13 24.29 12.05 -7.80
CA LEU A 13 24.12 10.97 -6.82
C LEU A 13 22.68 10.44 -6.81
N TRP A 14 21.70 11.34 -6.84
CA TRP A 14 20.27 10.99 -6.81
C TRP A 14 19.82 10.23 -8.06
N ASP A 15 20.32 10.60 -9.24
CA ASP A 15 19.97 9.98 -10.52
C ASP A 15 20.46 8.53 -10.65
N SER A 16 21.47 8.15 -9.85
CA SER A 16 22.04 6.81 -9.86
C SER A 16 21.34 5.82 -8.92
N ILE A 17 20.41 6.30 -8.08
CA ILE A 17 19.71 5.47 -7.11
C ILE A 17 18.70 4.59 -7.83
N GLN A 18 18.90 3.28 -7.72
CA GLN A 18 17.96 2.29 -8.24
C GLN A 18 16.80 2.09 -7.26
N VAL A 19 15.59 2.01 -7.79
CA VAL A 19 14.38 1.76 -7.02
C VAL A 19 13.57 0.66 -7.69
N ASP A 20 12.90 -0.15 -6.87
CA ASP A 20 11.97 -1.16 -7.36
C ASP A 20 10.65 -0.50 -7.76
N MET A 21 10.24 -0.76 -9.01
CA MET A 21 8.96 -0.31 -9.54
C MET A 21 8.11 -1.52 -9.92
N SER A 22 6.86 -1.54 -9.47
CA SER A 22 5.86 -2.53 -9.89
C SER A 22 4.85 -1.90 -10.84
N ALA A 23 4.36 -2.72 -11.77
CA ALA A 23 3.22 -2.41 -12.63
C ALA A 23 2.08 -3.36 -12.26
N GLU A 24 0.95 -2.81 -11.84
CA GLU A 24 -0.18 -3.58 -11.32
C GLU A 24 -1.48 -3.18 -12.03
N PHE A 25 -2.23 -4.19 -12.45
CA PHE A 25 -3.64 -4.01 -12.80
C PHE A 25 -4.46 -3.60 -11.59
N ASP A 26 -5.67 -3.11 -11.84
CA ASP A 26 -6.60 -2.81 -10.77
C ASP A 26 -6.94 -4.05 -9.94
N LYS A 27 -7.19 -3.81 -8.65
CA LYS A 27 -7.51 -4.87 -7.71
C LYS A 27 -8.92 -5.38 -7.97
N VAL A 28 -9.05 -6.70 -8.04
CA VAL A 28 -10.34 -7.38 -8.21
C VAL A 28 -10.72 -8.04 -6.90
N LYS A 29 -12.02 -7.98 -6.55
CA LYS A 29 -12.55 -8.67 -5.38
C LYS A 29 -12.87 -10.11 -5.75
N VAL A 30 -12.27 -11.05 -5.04
CA VAL A 30 -12.57 -12.48 -5.12
C VAL A 30 -13.10 -12.96 -3.78
N THR A 31 -13.93 -14.00 -3.81
CA THR A 31 -14.43 -14.66 -2.60
C THR A 31 -13.37 -15.55 -1.98
N LEU A 32 -13.51 -15.84 -0.68
CA LEU A 32 -12.60 -16.77 0.00
C LEU A 32 -12.65 -18.19 -0.58
N GLY A 33 -13.80 -18.60 -1.12
CA GLY A 33 -13.97 -19.89 -1.78
C GLY A 33 -13.17 -19.98 -3.08
N GLU A 34 -13.18 -18.93 -3.89
CA GLU A 34 -12.37 -18.85 -5.12
C GLU A 34 -10.88 -18.88 -4.80
N LEU A 35 -10.45 -18.10 -3.79
CA LEU A 35 -9.06 -18.10 -3.36
C LEU A 35 -8.59 -19.49 -2.89
N LYS A 36 -9.44 -20.21 -2.14
CA LYS A 36 -9.14 -21.58 -1.68
C LYS A 36 -9.07 -22.59 -2.83
N SER A 37 -9.78 -22.32 -3.92
CA SER A 37 -9.85 -23.21 -5.08
C SER A 37 -8.76 -22.94 -6.12
N ILE A 38 -7.84 -22.00 -5.85
CA ILE A 38 -6.70 -21.73 -6.72
C ILE A 38 -5.82 -22.98 -6.78
N GLU A 39 -5.69 -23.52 -7.99
CA GLU A 39 -4.86 -24.66 -8.31
C GLU A 39 -4.14 -24.46 -9.66
N GLU A 40 -3.16 -25.30 -9.94
CA GLU A 40 -2.40 -25.22 -11.20
C GLU A 40 -3.33 -25.36 -12.40
N GLY A 41 -3.24 -24.40 -13.33
CA GLY A 41 -4.09 -24.36 -14.53
C GLY A 41 -5.39 -23.59 -14.39
N LEU A 42 -5.73 -23.10 -13.19
CA LEU A 42 -6.89 -22.21 -13.01
C LEU A 42 -6.63 -20.84 -13.65
N ILE A 43 -7.58 -20.38 -14.46
CA ILE A 43 -7.57 -19.05 -15.07
C ILE A 43 -8.44 -18.13 -14.22
N VAL A 44 -7.86 -17.06 -13.70
CA VAL A 44 -8.58 -16.02 -12.96
C VAL A 44 -8.82 -14.83 -13.89
N ASP A 45 -10.08 -14.47 -14.08
CA ASP A 45 -10.44 -13.27 -14.83
C ASP A 45 -10.20 -12.04 -13.95
N LEU A 46 -9.47 -11.06 -14.48
CA LEU A 46 -9.10 -9.86 -13.75
C LEU A 46 -9.87 -8.64 -14.26
N CYS A 47 -9.62 -8.26 -15.52
CA CYS A 47 -10.24 -7.10 -16.14
C CYS A 47 -10.52 -7.38 -17.61
N SER A 48 -11.47 -6.62 -18.17
CA SER A 48 -11.76 -6.70 -19.59
C SER A 48 -10.54 -6.27 -20.40
N VAL A 49 -10.32 -6.89 -21.57
CA VAL A 49 -9.25 -6.51 -22.50
C VAL A 49 -9.34 -5.05 -22.98
N TYR A 50 -10.52 -4.43 -22.88
CA TYR A 50 -10.73 -3.01 -23.18
C TYR A 50 -10.29 -2.08 -22.05
N ASP A 51 -9.99 -2.63 -20.87
CA ASP A 51 -9.60 -1.92 -19.66
C ASP A 51 -8.17 -2.31 -19.26
N ASN A 52 -7.24 -2.10 -20.20
CA ASN A 52 -5.81 -2.39 -20.04
C ASN A 52 -5.07 -1.32 -19.23
N LYS A 53 -5.78 -0.64 -18.31
CA LYS A 53 -5.19 0.36 -17.42
C LYS A 53 -4.32 -0.32 -16.36
N VAL A 54 -3.14 0.23 -16.18
CA VAL A 54 -2.11 -0.27 -15.26
C VAL A 54 -1.58 0.90 -14.44
N SER A 55 -1.44 0.66 -13.14
CA SER A 55 -0.82 1.59 -12.20
C SER A 55 0.66 1.25 -12.00
N LEU A 56 1.52 2.26 -12.06
CA LEU A 56 2.93 2.14 -11.69
C LEU A 56 3.11 2.57 -10.25
N LYS A 57 3.76 1.71 -9.46
CA LYS A 57 4.01 1.94 -8.04
C LYS A 57 5.49 1.83 -7.71
N VAL A 58 5.92 2.70 -6.79
CA VAL A 58 7.26 2.66 -6.19
C VAL A 58 7.07 2.70 -4.68
N GLY A 59 7.63 1.73 -3.96
CA GLY A 59 7.43 1.62 -2.51
C GLY A 59 5.96 1.56 -2.08
N GLY A 60 5.10 0.95 -2.89
CA GLY A 60 3.65 0.82 -2.61
C GLY A 60 2.80 2.06 -2.93
N LYS A 61 3.41 3.18 -3.34
CA LYS A 61 2.68 4.41 -3.74
C LYS A 61 2.53 4.48 -5.25
N VAL A 62 1.35 4.86 -5.73
CA VAL A 62 1.07 5.06 -7.16
C VAL A 62 1.73 6.35 -7.64
N VAL A 63 2.66 6.22 -8.58
CA VAL A 63 3.39 7.35 -9.17
C VAL A 63 2.83 7.76 -10.54
N ALA A 64 2.25 6.81 -11.28
CA ALA A 64 1.66 7.06 -12.59
C ALA A 64 0.61 6.01 -12.93
N ALA A 65 -0.23 6.33 -13.91
CA ALA A 65 -1.17 5.42 -14.52
C ALA A 65 -1.04 5.49 -16.04
N GLY A 66 -1.30 4.37 -16.70
CA GLY A 66 -1.18 4.27 -18.15
C GLY A 66 -1.80 2.99 -18.67
N GLU A 67 -1.49 2.68 -19.91
CA GLU A 67 -2.02 1.52 -20.61
C GLU A 67 -0.92 0.49 -20.91
N LEU A 68 -1.24 -0.80 -20.73
CA LEU A 68 -0.32 -1.87 -21.11
C LEU A 68 -0.17 -1.94 -22.63
N VAL A 69 1.07 -1.89 -23.09
CA VAL A 69 1.46 -2.03 -24.50
C VAL A 69 2.52 -3.11 -24.66
N ILE A 70 2.60 -3.72 -25.84
CA ILE A 70 3.65 -4.67 -26.18
C ILE A 70 4.48 -4.07 -27.30
N ILE A 71 5.78 -3.91 -27.07
CA ILE A 71 6.72 -3.35 -28.04
C ILE A 71 7.92 -4.29 -28.14
N ASN A 72 8.16 -4.85 -29.33
CA ASN A 72 9.25 -5.79 -29.60
C ASN A 72 9.27 -6.96 -28.61
N ASP A 73 8.14 -7.65 -28.45
CA ASP A 73 7.94 -8.78 -27.54
C ASP A 73 8.21 -8.48 -26.06
N ARG A 74 8.15 -7.19 -25.68
CA ARG A 74 8.27 -6.74 -24.30
C ARG A 74 7.03 -6.00 -23.86
N PHE A 75 6.56 -6.29 -22.65
CA PHE A 75 5.55 -5.49 -21.98
C PHE A 75 6.11 -4.12 -21.64
N GLY A 76 5.31 -3.09 -21.85
CA GLY A 76 5.59 -1.71 -21.45
C GLY A 76 4.30 -1.01 -21.03
N VAL A 77 4.43 0.14 -20.39
CA VAL A 77 3.28 0.96 -19.98
C VAL A 77 3.39 2.31 -20.68
N ARG A 78 2.36 2.67 -21.47
CA ARG A 78 2.24 4.01 -22.04
C ARG A 78 1.61 4.91 -20.99
N ILE A 79 2.39 5.85 -20.46
CA ILE A 79 1.94 6.78 -19.42
C ILE A 79 0.82 7.68 -19.95
N GLU A 80 -0.32 7.70 -19.25
CA GLU A 80 -1.46 8.58 -19.53
C GLU A 80 -1.51 9.73 -18.50
N LYS A 81 -1.23 9.42 -17.23
CA LYS A 81 -1.28 10.38 -16.12
C LYS A 81 -0.13 10.13 -15.15
N VAL A 82 0.49 11.21 -14.68
CA VAL A 82 1.47 11.19 -13.59
C VAL A 82 0.82 11.74 -12.34
N ASN A 83 1.03 11.10 -11.20
CA ASN A 83 0.47 11.50 -9.93
C ASN A 83 1.49 12.41 -9.23
N ASP A 84 1.16 13.69 -9.06
CA ASP A 84 1.97 14.62 -8.29
C ASP A 84 1.79 14.29 -6.80
N SER A 85 2.87 13.86 -6.14
CA SER A 85 2.85 13.46 -4.73
C SER A 85 2.73 14.64 -3.75
N SER A 86 2.33 15.83 -4.21
CA SER A 86 2.19 17.03 -3.37
C SER A 86 0.85 17.10 -2.60
N SER A 87 -0.06 16.14 -2.80
CA SER A 87 -1.39 16.18 -2.19
C SER A 87 -1.84 14.78 -1.76
N SER A 88 -1.20 14.26 -0.72
CA SER A 88 -1.80 13.22 0.10
C SER A 88 -2.02 13.81 1.50
N GLU A 89 -3.11 14.55 1.65
CA GLU A 89 -3.76 14.68 2.97
C GLU A 89 -4.20 13.27 3.37
N PRO A 90 -3.70 12.70 4.48
CA PRO A 90 -4.34 11.56 5.07
C PRO A 90 -5.71 12.06 5.54
N ALA A 91 -6.78 11.45 5.02
CA ALA A 91 -8.07 11.52 5.68
C ALA A 91 -7.95 10.72 6.99
N ASP A 92 -7.36 11.35 8.01
CA ASP A 92 -7.62 11.01 9.41
C ASP A 92 -9.06 11.47 9.71
N GLU A 93 -10.03 10.70 9.23
CA GLU A 93 -11.36 10.72 9.83
C GLU A 93 -11.21 10.09 11.21
N HIS A 94 -10.93 10.94 12.21
CA HIS A 94 -11.37 10.69 13.58
C HIS A 94 -12.87 10.43 13.54
N THR A 95 -13.26 9.16 13.41
CA THR A 95 -14.55 8.72 13.91
C THR A 95 -14.40 8.67 15.43
N GLU A 96 -14.61 9.82 16.05
CA GLU A 96 -14.88 9.94 17.47
C GLU A 96 -16.28 9.38 17.70
N ALA A 97 -16.38 8.04 17.72
CA ALA A 97 -17.57 7.35 18.19
C ALA A 97 -17.41 7.16 19.69
N ALA A 98 -18.07 8.02 20.47
CA ALA A 98 -18.35 7.75 21.87
C ALA A 98 -19.16 6.45 21.99
N PRO A 99 -18.84 5.62 22.98
CA PRO A 99 -19.87 5.22 23.91
C PRO A 99 -19.48 5.65 25.32
N ASP A 100 -20.34 6.47 25.93
CA ASP A 100 -20.42 6.65 27.38
C ASP A 100 -20.69 5.27 28.02
N ASP A 101 -19.64 4.58 28.45
CA ASP A 101 -19.72 3.44 29.37
C ASP A 101 -19.53 3.97 30.80
N GLU A 102 -20.53 4.68 31.32
CA GLU A 102 -20.65 4.92 32.76
C GLU A 102 -21.30 3.70 33.41
N ALA A 103 -20.48 2.72 33.78
CA ALA A 103 -20.77 1.82 34.89
C ALA A 103 -19.82 2.18 36.05
N PRO A 104 -20.33 2.47 37.27
CA PRO A 104 -19.50 2.89 38.38
C PRO A 104 -18.59 1.75 38.82
N ALA A 105 -17.31 2.06 39.02
CA ALA A 105 -16.40 1.20 39.75
C ALA A 105 -16.91 1.11 41.21
N GLU A 106 -17.61 0.04 41.55
CA GLU A 106 -17.77 -0.34 42.94
C GLU A 106 -16.46 -0.93 43.43
N ASP A 107 -15.92 -0.34 44.50
CA ASP A 107 -14.75 -0.77 45.24
C ASP A 107 -14.95 -2.20 45.77
N PHE A 108 -14.65 -3.20 44.95
CA PHE A 108 -14.55 -4.59 45.40
C PHE A 108 -13.19 -4.79 46.09
N ASP A 109 -13.21 -4.70 47.42
CA ASP A 109 -12.06 -5.05 48.27
C ASP A 109 -11.88 -6.58 48.29
N TYR A 110 -10.87 -7.06 47.56
CA TYR A 110 -10.49 -8.47 47.50
C TYR A 110 -9.81 -8.98 48.79
N SER A 111 -9.80 -8.23 49.88
CA SER A 111 -9.19 -8.65 51.15
C SER A 111 -10.10 -9.49 52.07
N ASP A 112 -11.38 -9.71 51.73
CA ASP A 112 -12.32 -10.49 52.57
C ASP A 112 -12.43 -11.99 52.20
N PHE A 113 -11.68 -12.48 51.22
CA PHE A 113 -11.65 -13.92 50.91
C PHE A 113 -10.56 -14.62 51.72
N GLU A 114 -10.81 -14.86 53.02
CA GLU A 114 -10.03 -15.86 53.76
C GLU A 114 -10.40 -17.25 53.24
N VAL A 115 -9.40 -17.95 52.68
CA VAL A 115 -9.54 -19.34 52.24
C VAL A 115 -9.50 -20.22 53.50
N GLU A 116 -10.66 -20.59 54.04
CA GLU A 116 -10.71 -21.66 55.03
C GLU A 116 -10.38 -23.00 54.36
N GLU A 117 -9.15 -23.48 54.60
CA GLU A 117 -8.75 -24.86 54.34
C GLU A 117 -9.56 -25.81 55.22
N ASN A 118 -10.58 -26.45 54.65
CA ASN A 118 -11.33 -27.48 55.37
C ASN A 118 -10.81 -28.88 55.03
N GLN A 119 -10.47 -29.62 56.09
CA GLN A 119 -10.26 -31.07 56.15
C GLN A 119 -11.43 -31.84 55.56
#